data_AF-A0A0X3RQ12-F1
#
_entry.id   AF-A0A0X3RQ12-F1
#
_cell.length_a   1.000
_cell.length_b   1.000
_cell.length_c   1.000
_cell.angle_alpha   90.00
_cell.angle_beta   90.00
_cell.angle_gamma   90.00
#
_symmetry.space_group_name_H-M   'P 1'
#
loop_
_entity.id
_entity.type
_entity.pdbx_description
1 polymer ?
#
loop_
_entity_poly.entity_id
_entity_poly.type
_entity_poly.pdbx_seq_one_letter_code
_entity_poly.pdbx_strand_id
1 'polypeptide(L)'
;MTAVAPAFAVRTGGSRQLAGTGTLLRFALRRNRSMIPLWVAINALMVLSMPGTLKGLYGTAAQRADLADQMATNSSLRAMVGPVFGESLGALTAWRIGVYAALLAAVMSLLVVVRHTRDEEESGRQELISSAMVGRRAPLTAALLTAAVANAVLALVITGGLAGQGATGALALGLGIAGVGMVFATMAAIAAQLTESARLARGLTSAVLGAAFVLRAAGDAGSSDGSSVLTWLSPLGWLENERPYAGERWWVLLLFAAAVLVQGMLAYTLAGRRDIGMSFLPTRPGPATGRLGSAGALAWRLQRGGVLGWSVGFFLAGVVYGGMTDGATDLVGDNDKAREIFQRMGGQSGLTDTFLAAMVGIMGLVAALYIVASVLRLNGEETSGRAEPVLANAVGRLRWAGGHLVIAFGGAALIMILSGLGFAVGYGKEIGPILGACLVQLPAIWVIGGLAVLFYGVFPQGAAAAWGVAGAALLIGWVGPALDLPQAVLDISPFGHLPKLPGGEMDWPPVLLLTALAAVLVAAGLTGLRRRDLST
;
A
#
# COMPACT_ATOMS: atom_id res chain seq x y z
N MET A 1 -55.95 48.10 24.57
CA MET A 1 -55.36 47.55 23.34
C MET A 1 -53.87 47.85 23.34
N THR A 2 -53.04 46.87 23.68
CA THR A 2 -51.59 46.96 23.61
C THR A 2 -51.11 45.71 22.88
N ALA A 3 -50.72 45.89 21.61
CA ALA A 3 -50.20 44.83 20.77
C ALA A 3 -48.75 44.52 21.19
N VAL A 4 -48.51 43.26 21.58
CA VAL A 4 -47.15 42.73 21.79
C VAL A 4 -46.61 42.31 20.43
N ALA A 5 -45.52 42.96 19.99
CA ALA A 5 -44.81 42.61 18.77
C ALA A 5 -44.12 41.23 18.92
N PRO A 6 -44.13 40.36 17.89
CA PRO A 6 -43.43 39.09 17.95
C PRO A 6 -41.92 39.32 17.80
N ALA A 7 -41.20 39.23 18.92
CA ALA A 7 -39.75 39.33 18.96
C ALA A 7 -39.07 37.97 18.69
N PHE A 8 -39.27 37.38 17.51
CA PHE A 8 -38.37 36.32 16.99
C PHE A 8 -38.33 36.36 15.47
N ALA A 9 -37.74 37.41 14.92
CA ALA A 9 -37.20 37.33 13.57
C ALA A 9 -36.00 36.37 13.61
N VAL A 10 -36.23 35.11 13.22
CA VAL A 10 -35.15 34.17 12.90
C VAL A 10 -34.31 34.86 11.83
N ARG A 11 -33.12 35.33 12.21
CA ARG A 11 -32.13 35.78 11.23
C ARG A 11 -31.88 34.60 10.31
N THR A 12 -32.35 34.67 9.08
CA THR A 12 -31.93 33.78 7.99
C THR A 12 -30.49 34.14 7.61
N GLY A 13 -29.57 33.89 8.54
CA GLY A 13 -28.14 33.95 8.26
C GLY A 13 -27.83 32.83 7.27
N GLY A 14 -27.35 33.19 6.08
CA GLY A 14 -27.04 32.25 5.00
C GLY A 14 -26.36 30.99 5.54
N SER A 15 -26.85 29.83 5.10
CA SER A 15 -26.45 28.52 5.60
C SER A 15 -24.93 28.46 5.74
N ARG A 16 -24.41 28.44 6.98
CA ARG A 16 -22.96 28.33 7.22
C ARG A 16 -22.51 26.89 6.97
N GLN A 17 -22.59 26.43 5.72
CA GLN A 17 -22.29 25.05 5.32
C GLN A 17 -20.84 24.64 5.62
N LEU A 18 -19.96 25.63 5.81
CA LEU A 18 -18.54 25.48 6.17
C LEU A 18 -18.23 25.93 7.61
N ALA A 19 -19.24 26.16 8.46
CA ALA A 19 -18.99 26.44 9.88
C ALA A 19 -18.20 25.30 10.52
N GLY A 20 -17.17 25.63 11.29
CA GLY A 20 -16.36 24.65 12.01
C GLY A 20 -15.23 23.99 11.21
N THR A 21 -15.08 24.26 9.90
CA THR A 21 -14.00 23.66 9.07
C THR A 21 -12.61 23.91 9.65
N GLY A 22 -12.30 25.11 10.11
CA GLY A 22 -10.98 25.42 10.69
C GLY A 22 -10.68 24.65 11.98
N THR A 23 -11.67 24.47 12.84
CA THR A 23 -11.55 23.67 14.06
C THR A 23 -11.34 22.20 13.73
N LEU A 24 -12.12 21.66 12.78
CA LEU A 24 -11.98 20.29 12.30
C LEU A 24 -10.64 20.03 11.62
N LEU A 25 -10.15 20.97 10.80
CA LEU A 25 -8.83 20.88 10.17
C LEU A 25 -7.72 20.85 11.24
N ARG A 26 -7.76 21.75 12.22
CA ARG A 26 -6.77 21.76 13.30
C ARG A 26 -6.81 20.45 14.11
N PHE A 27 -8.00 19.93 14.40
CA PHE A 27 -8.17 18.65 15.05
C PHE A 27 -7.61 17.49 14.19
N ALA A 28 -7.93 17.48 12.89
CA ALA A 28 -7.45 16.47 11.96
C ALA A 28 -5.92 16.45 11.87
N LEU A 29 -5.28 17.62 11.77
CA LEU A 29 -3.81 17.74 11.77
C LEU A 29 -3.19 17.27 13.09
N ARG A 30 -3.78 17.64 14.24
CA ARG A 30 -3.32 17.17 15.56
C ARG A 30 -3.44 15.65 15.70
N ARG A 31 -4.54 15.07 15.23
CA ARG A 31 -4.77 13.63 15.25
C ARG A 31 -3.81 12.86 14.34
N ASN A 32 -3.27 13.50 13.30
CA ASN A 32 -2.32 12.91 12.36
C ASN A 32 -0.88 13.42 12.53
N ARG A 33 -0.55 13.98 13.70
CA ARG A 33 0.78 14.54 14.00
C ARG A 33 1.93 13.54 13.89
N SER A 34 1.67 12.24 13.98
CA SER A 34 2.66 11.20 13.75
C SER A 34 2.56 10.63 12.33
N MET A 35 1.33 10.35 11.90
CA MET A 35 1.07 9.69 10.61
C MET A 35 1.52 10.52 9.42
N ILE A 36 1.10 11.80 9.30
CA ILE A 36 1.44 12.63 8.13
C ILE A 36 2.95 12.86 8.05
N PRO A 37 3.66 13.31 9.11
CA PRO A 37 5.09 13.48 9.04
C PRO A 37 5.85 12.19 8.72
N LEU A 38 5.40 11.03 9.21
CA LEU A 38 6.01 9.75 8.87
C LEU A 38 5.86 9.41 7.37
N TRP A 39 4.67 9.59 6.79
CA TRP A 39 4.46 9.39 5.36
C TRP A 39 5.29 10.35 4.52
N VAL A 40 5.32 11.64 4.90
CA VAL A 40 6.15 12.65 4.24
C VAL A 40 7.63 12.29 4.35
N ALA A 41 8.11 11.88 5.53
CA ALA A 41 9.51 11.53 5.75
C ALA A 41 9.93 10.30 4.96
N ILE A 42 9.13 9.23 4.95
CA ILE A 42 9.42 8.02 4.16
C ILE A 42 9.47 8.35 2.67
N ASN A 43 8.49 9.10 2.17
CA ASN A 43 8.40 9.46 0.76
C ASN A 43 9.54 10.42 0.35
N ALA A 44 9.81 11.44 1.16
CA ALA A 44 10.93 12.36 0.97
C ALA A 44 12.27 11.62 1.03
N LEU A 45 12.51 10.74 2.00
CA LEU A 45 13.75 9.96 2.09
C LEU A 45 13.97 9.11 0.84
N MET A 46 12.92 8.44 0.36
CA MET A 46 12.96 7.64 -0.86
C MET A 46 13.31 8.48 -2.10
N VAL A 47 12.74 9.69 -2.22
CA VAL A 47 13.01 10.58 -3.36
C VAL A 47 14.39 11.24 -3.27
N LEU A 48 14.73 11.77 -2.10
CA LEU A 48 15.92 12.60 -1.89
C LEU A 48 17.21 11.78 -1.77
N SER A 49 17.13 10.48 -1.44
CA SER A 49 18.31 9.59 -1.46
C SER A 49 18.72 9.19 -2.88
N MET A 50 17.77 9.18 -3.82
CA MET A 50 17.97 8.60 -5.15
C MET A 50 19.04 9.30 -6.01
N PRO A 51 19.19 10.64 -6.03
CA PRO A 51 20.28 11.28 -6.77
C PRO A 51 21.67 10.82 -6.33
N GLY A 52 21.86 10.58 -5.02
CA GLY A 52 23.12 10.09 -4.47
C GLY A 52 23.42 8.67 -4.94
N THR A 53 22.44 7.78 -4.86
CA THR A 53 22.52 6.40 -5.37
C THR A 53 22.81 6.38 -6.87
N LEU A 54 22.08 7.17 -7.67
CA LEU A 54 22.27 7.25 -9.11
C LEU A 54 23.64 7.85 -9.48
N LYS A 55 24.15 8.81 -8.72
CA LYS A 55 25.51 9.34 -8.94
C LYS A 55 26.59 8.30 -8.61
N GLY A 56 26.37 7.46 -7.60
CA GLY A 56 27.27 6.36 -7.26
C GLY A 56 27.32 5.26 -8.33
N LEU A 57 26.17 4.95 -8.94
CA LEU A 57 26.06 3.89 -9.96
C LEU A 57 26.34 4.39 -11.40
N TYR A 58 25.88 5.60 -11.74
CA TYR A 58 25.90 6.20 -13.08
C TYR A 58 26.46 7.64 -13.03
N GLY A 59 27.70 7.75 -12.56
CA GLY A 59 28.36 9.04 -12.31
C GLY A 59 28.68 9.84 -13.57
N THR A 60 29.01 9.17 -14.68
CA THR A 60 29.37 9.84 -15.94
C THR A 60 28.17 10.06 -16.87
N ALA A 61 28.26 11.05 -17.76
CA ALA A 61 27.20 11.29 -18.75
C ALA A 61 27.03 10.09 -19.70
N ALA A 62 28.15 9.47 -20.12
CA ALA A 62 28.12 8.28 -20.97
C ALA A 62 27.38 7.10 -20.31
N GLN A 63 27.58 6.86 -19.01
CA GLN A 63 26.86 5.80 -18.27
C GLN A 63 25.35 6.07 -18.18
N ARG A 64 24.94 7.33 -18.10
CA ARG A 64 23.52 7.71 -18.05
C ARG A 64 22.85 7.63 -19.42
N ALA A 65 23.57 7.97 -20.49
CA ALA A 65 23.12 7.79 -21.86
C ALA A 65 22.94 6.30 -22.21
N ASP A 66 23.91 5.46 -21.83
CA ASP A 66 23.86 4.01 -21.99
C ASP A 66 22.66 3.40 -21.23
N LEU A 67 22.42 3.83 -19.99
CA LEU A 67 21.21 3.44 -19.24
C LEU A 67 19.92 3.82 -19.98
N ALA A 68 19.84 5.03 -20.55
CA ALA A 68 18.67 5.49 -21.28
C ALA A 68 18.42 4.64 -22.54
N ASP A 69 19.47 4.25 -23.25
CA ASP A 69 19.41 3.42 -24.46
C ASP A 69 18.99 1.97 -24.15
N GLN A 70 19.56 1.37 -23.09
CA GLN A 70 19.14 0.07 -22.57
C GLN A 70 17.66 0.05 -22.18
N MET A 71 17.17 1.14 -21.58
CA MET A 71 15.76 1.26 -21.23
C MET A 71 14.88 1.47 -22.47
N ALA A 72 15.34 2.17 -23.49
CA ALA A 72 14.58 2.34 -24.73
C ALA A 72 14.36 1.00 -25.46
N THR A 73 15.36 0.12 -25.45
CA THR A 73 15.35 -1.17 -26.14
C THR A 73 14.61 -2.28 -25.39
N ASN A 74 14.50 -2.21 -24.05
CA ASN A 74 13.84 -3.23 -23.24
C ASN A 74 12.39 -2.87 -22.87
N SER A 75 11.41 -3.45 -23.56
CA SER A 75 9.97 -3.20 -23.32
C SER A 75 9.50 -3.64 -21.93
N SER A 76 10.07 -4.70 -21.36
CA SER A 76 9.69 -5.22 -20.04
C SER A 76 10.11 -4.27 -18.92
N LEU A 77 11.31 -3.69 -19.02
CA LEU A 77 11.76 -2.66 -18.07
C LEU A 77 11.00 -1.35 -18.22
N ARG A 78 10.64 -0.95 -19.45
CA ARG A 78 9.75 0.21 -19.68
C ARG A 78 8.38 0.03 -19.07
N ALA A 79 7.79 -1.16 -19.15
CA ALA A 79 6.50 -1.42 -18.51
C ALA A 79 6.54 -1.17 -16.99
N MET A 80 7.67 -1.41 -16.33
CA MET A 80 7.80 -1.29 -14.87
C MET A 80 8.15 0.11 -14.38
N VAL A 81 9.08 0.79 -15.06
CA VAL A 81 9.63 2.07 -14.57
C VAL A 81 9.17 3.25 -15.44
N GLY A 82 8.64 2.97 -16.63
CA GLY A 82 8.23 3.99 -17.59
C GLY A 82 9.36 4.41 -18.53
N PRO A 83 9.05 5.28 -19.51
CA PRO A 83 10.02 5.81 -20.45
C PRO A 83 10.98 6.83 -19.82
N VAL A 84 12.24 6.81 -20.25
CA VAL A 84 13.26 7.78 -19.85
C VAL A 84 13.18 9.01 -20.77
N PHE A 85 12.88 10.18 -20.20
CA PHE A 85 12.76 11.43 -20.97
C PHE A 85 14.00 12.33 -20.91
N GLY A 86 14.97 12.03 -20.04
CA GLY A 86 16.20 12.80 -19.91
C GLY A 86 17.28 12.09 -19.10
N GLU A 87 18.52 12.50 -19.32
CA GLU A 87 19.74 11.84 -18.78
C GLU A 87 20.32 12.56 -17.55
N SER A 88 19.72 13.67 -17.12
CA SER A 88 20.16 14.38 -15.92
C SER A 88 19.86 13.53 -14.67
N LEU A 89 20.63 13.71 -13.59
CA LEU A 89 20.36 13.02 -12.32
C LEU A 89 18.96 13.33 -11.79
N GLY A 90 18.45 14.55 -12.01
CA GLY A 90 17.07 14.92 -11.69
C GLY A 90 16.04 14.15 -12.53
N ALA A 91 16.25 14.05 -13.85
CA ALA A 91 15.35 13.32 -14.75
C ALA A 91 15.34 11.82 -14.44
N LEU A 92 16.51 11.21 -14.22
CA LEU A 92 16.60 9.81 -13.83
C LEU A 92 16.02 9.55 -12.43
N THR A 93 16.10 10.52 -11.51
CA THR A 93 15.41 10.44 -10.22
C THR A 93 13.90 10.43 -10.43
N ALA A 94 13.36 11.39 -11.18
CA ALA A 94 11.94 11.46 -11.49
C ALA A 94 11.43 10.18 -12.16
N TRP A 95 12.16 9.66 -13.15
CA TRP A 95 11.88 8.40 -13.83
C TRP A 95 11.89 7.21 -12.86
N ARG A 96 12.96 7.04 -12.07
CA ARG A 96 13.14 5.84 -11.26
C ARG A 96 12.15 5.75 -10.10
N ILE A 97 11.83 6.87 -9.47
CA ILE A 97 11.12 6.87 -8.18
C ILE A 97 9.85 7.74 -8.16
N GLY A 98 9.60 8.56 -9.17
CA GLY A 98 8.47 9.50 -9.21
C GLY A 98 7.11 8.81 -9.10
N VAL A 99 6.88 7.74 -9.87
CA VAL A 99 5.61 6.99 -9.82
C VAL A 99 5.40 6.33 -8.46
N TYR A 100 6.45 5.74 -7.87
CA TYR A 100 6.37 5.14 -6.54
C TYR A 100 6.10 6.20 -5.45
N ALA A 101 6.73 7.36 -5.54
CA ALA A 101 6.46 8.50 -4.66
C ALA A 101 5.00 8.98 -4.78
N ALA A 102 4.47 9.03 -6.00
CA ALA A 102 3.09 9.39 -6.30
C ALA A 102 2.08 8.34 -5.79
N LEU A 103 2.39 7.05 -5.91
CA LEU A 103 1.61 5.95 -5.32
C LEU A 103 1.52 6.10 -3.80
N LEU A 104 2.65 6.34 -3.12
CA LEU A 104 2.66 6.56 -1.67
C LEU A 104 1.89 7.84 -1.28
N ALA A 105 1.99 8.92 -2.07
CA ALA A 105 1.21 10.14 -1.85
C ALA A 105 -0.30 9.90 -2.03
N ALA A 106 -0.70 9.10 -3.02
CA ALA A 106 -2.09 8.67 -3.23
C ALA A 106 -2.62 7.83 -2.07
N VAL A 107 -1.84 6.85 -1.59
CA VAL A 107 -2.18 6.01 -0.43
C VAL A 107 -2.31 6.84 0.84
N MET A 108 -1.37 7.75 1.10
CA MET A 108 -1.47 8.68 2.23
C MET A 108 -2.78 9.49 2.14
N SER A 109 -3.05 10.06 0.97
CA SER A 109 -4.20 10.95 0.74
C SER A 109 -5.54 10.23 0.88
N LEU A 110 -5.69 9.03 0.32
CA LEU A 110 -6.92 8.25 0.47
C LEU A 110 -7.13 7.82 1.93
N LEU A 111 -6.06 7.45 2.66
CA LEU A 111 -6.16 7.06 4.06
C LEU A 111 -6.58 8.24 4.93
N VAL A 112 -6.00 9.43 4.71
CA VAL A 112 -6.37 10.67 5.41
C VAL A 112 -7.84 11.01 5.17
N VAL A 113 -8.30 10.99 3.91
CA VAL A 113 -9.67 11.38 3.57
C VAL A 113 -10.68 10.38 4.15
N VAL A 114 -10.48 9.07 3.98
CA VAL A 114 -11.41 8.08 4.54
C VAL A 114 -11.43 8.13 6.07
N ARG A 115 -10.28 8.35 6.72
CA ARG A 115 -10.15 8.45 8.17
C ARG A 115 -10.95 9.61 8.78
N HIS A 116 -11.09 10.72 8.07
CA HIS A 116 -11.82 11.90 8.55
C HIS A 116 -13.20 12.05 7.90
N THR A 117 -13.66 11.03 7.19
CA THR A 117 -15.02 10.97 6.64
C THR A 117 -15.69 9.68 7.11
N ARG A 118 -15.55 8.59 6.35
CA ARG A 118 -16.32 7.37 6.58
C ARG A 118 -15.95 6.63 7.86
N ASP A 119 -14.71 6.70 8.33
CA ASP A 119 -14.34 6.17 9.65
C ASP A 119 -15.06 6.91 10.80
N GLU A 120 -15.20 8.24 10.70
CA GLU A 120 -15.88 9.03 11.72
C GLU A 120 -17.40 8.82 11.68
N GLU A 121 -17.96 8.60 10.49
CA GLU A 121 -19.37 8.20 10.34
C GLU A 121 -19.63 6.80 10.89
N GLU A 122 -18.80 5.81 10.52
CA GLU A 122 -18.95 4.41 10.96
C GLU A 122 -18.76 4.24 12.48
N SER A 123 -17.97 5.11 13.12
CA SER A 123 -17.76 5.11 14.56
C SER A 123 -18.80 5.96 15.34
N GLY A 124 -19.79 6.55 14.67
CA GLY A 124 -20.82 7.40 15.28
C GLY A 124 -20.33 8.76 15.78
N ARG A 125 -19.01 9.02 15.78
CA ARG A 125 -18.43 10.30 16.22
C ARG A 125 -18.89 11.46 15.36
N GLN A 126 -19.09 11.21 14.07
CA GLN A 126 -19.55 12.23 13.14
C GLN A 126 -20.95 12.76 13.49
N GLU A 127 -21.83 11.92 14.06
CA GLU A 127 -23.16 12.35 14.49
C GLU A 127 -23.07 13.35 15.65
N LEU A 128 -22.21 13.05 16.64
CA LEU A 128 -21.93 13.95 17.76
C LEU A 128 -21.29 15.28 17.32
N ILE A 129 -20.42 15.24 16.31
CA ILE A 129 -19.82 16.45 15.73
C ILE A 129 -20.88 17.26 14.97
N SER A 130 -21.79 16.59 14.28
CA SER A 130 -22.85 17.22 13.49
C SER A 130 -23.94 17.86 14.33
N SER A 131 -24.12 17.45 15.59
CA SER A 131 -25.05 18.10 16.53
C SER A 131 -24.51 19.42 17.10
N ALA A 132 -23.21 19.69 16.94
CA ALA A 132 -22.60 20.98 17.26
C ALA A 132 -22.80 22.01 16.13
N MET A 133 -22.24 23.21 16.29
CA MET A 133 -22.28 24.29 15.28
C MET A 133 -21.34 24.02 14.08
N VAL A 134 -21.47 22.85 13.46
CA VAL A 134 -20.66 22.39 12.33
C VAL A 134 -21.53 22.31 11.08
N GLY A 135 -21.10 22.95 10.00
CA GLY A 135 -21.82 22.94 8.73
C GLY A 135 -21.68 21.59 8.00
N ARG A 136 -22.69 21.21 7.21
CA ARG A 136 -22.75 19.92 6.49
C ARG A 136 -21.54 19.63 5.59
N ARG A 137 -20.92 20.65 4.99
CA ARG A 137 -19.74 20.49 4.11
C ARG A 137 -18.41 20.55 4.88
N ALA A 138 -18.41 21.04 6.11
CA ALA A 138 -17.19 21.27 6.88
C ALA A 138 -16.32 20.02 7.12
N PRO A 139 -16.87 18.83 7.43
CA PRO A 139 -16.10 17.61 7.64
C PRO A 139 -15.35 17.15 6.38
N LEU A 140 -16.06 17.10 5.24
CA LEU A 140 -15.47 16.75 3.95
C LEU A 140 -14.39 17.77 3.54
N THR A 141 -14.66 19.06 3.72
CA THR A 141 -13.68 20.12 3.45
C THR A 141 -12.46 20.00 4.36
N ALA A 142 -12.63 19.72 5.65
CA ALA A 142 -11.52 19.54 6.58
C ALA A 142 -10.65 18.33 6.20
N ALA A 143 -11.27 17.22 5.78
CA ALA A 143 -10.57 16.03 5.30
C ALA A 143 -9.73 16.33 4.04
N LEU A 144 -10.32 16.99 3.03
CA LEU A 144 -9.62 17.37 1.80
C LEU A 144 -8.52 18.41 2.05
N LEU A 145 -8.74 19.39 2.93
CA LEU A 145 -7.70 20.36 3.32
C LEU A 145 -6.56 19.68 4.08
N THR A 146 -6.85 18.66 4.91
CA THR A 146 -5.80 17.89 5.59
C THR A 146 -4.92 17.16 4.58
N ALA A 147 -5.52 16.53 3.57
CA ALA A 147 -4.77 15.90 2.47
C ALA A 147 -3.99 16.95 1.65
N ALA A 148 -4.58 18.12 1.37
CA ALA A 148 -3.91 19.21 0.66
C ALA A 148 -2.68 19.73 1.42
N VAL A 149 -2.78 19.90 2.74
CA VAL A 149 -1.63 20.28 3.58
C VAL A 149 -0.54 19.21 3.54
N ALA A 150 -0.90 17.93 3.66
CA ALA A 150 0.07 16.83 3.61
C ALA A 150 0.82 16.78 2.26
N ASN A 151 0.08 16.89 1.14
CA ASN A 151 0.67 16.90 -0.20
C ASN A 151 1.46 18.18 -0.49
N ALA A 152 1.03 19.35 0.00
CA ALA A 152 1.77 20.59 -0.14
C ALA A 152 3.10 20.54 0.61
N VAL A 153 3.12 20.00 1.84
CA VAL A 153 4.37 19.80 2.58
C VAL A 153 5.28 18.82 1.84
N LEU A 154 4.74 17.71 1.32
CA LEU A 154 5.53 16.76 0.52
C LEU A 154 6.14 17.42 -0.73
N ALA A 155 5.35 18.18 -1.48
CA ALA A 155 5.82 18.93 -2.64
C ALA A 155 6.96 19.88 -2.27
N LEU A 156 6.78 20.69 -1.22
CA LEU A 156 7.80 21.64 -0.77
C LEU A 156 9.10 20.95 -0.34
N VAL A 157 9.01 19.81 0.37
CA VAL A 157 10.20 19.03 0.78
C VAL A 157 10.92 18.44 -0.44
N ILE A 158 10.20 17.88 -1.40
CA ILE A 158 10.80 17.33 -2.63
C ILE A 158 11.42 18.44 -3.47
N THR A 159 10.70 19.53 -3.70
CA THR A 159 11.19 20.68 -4.47
C THR A 159 12.42 21.30 -3.81
N GLY A 160 12.39 21.55 -2.50
CA GLY A 160 13.53 22.09 -1.77
C GLY A 160 14.73 21.15 -1.76
N GLY A 161 14.51 19.85 -1.54
CA GLY A 161 15.57 18.85 -1.47
C GLY A 161 16.23 18.54 -2.81
N LEU A 162 15.52 18.69 -3.93
CA LEU A 162 16.07 18.46 -5.28
C LEU A 162 16.37 19.73 -6.07
N ALA A 163 16.20 20.93 -5.48
CA ALA A 163 16.46 22.20 -6.17
C ALA A 163 17.89 22.29 -6.72
N GLY A 164 18.87 21.66 -6.05
CA GLY A 164 20.26 21.59 -6.50
C GLY A 164 20.49 20.78 -7.80
N GLN A 165 19.52 19.96 -8.22
CA GLN A 165 19.53 19.27 -9.53
C GLN A 165 18.82 20.07 -10.63
N GLY A 166 18.22 21.23 -10.28
CA GLY A 166 17.41 22.08 -11.14
C GLY A 166 16.08 22.44 -10.48
N ALA A 167 15.90 23.71 -10.11
CA ALA A 167 14.73 24.17 -9.36
C ALA A 167 13.40 23.98 -10.12
N THR A 168 13.39 24.22 -11.42
CA THR A 168 12.21 24.09 -12.29
C THR A 168 11.69 22.65 -12.32
N GLY A 169 12.58 21.68 -12.56
CA GLY A 169 12.22 20.26 -12.55
C GLY A 169 11.86 19.76 -11.15
N ALA A 170 12.50 20.28 -10.10
CA ALA A 170 12.17 19.95 -8.71
C ALA A 170 10.76 20.41 -8.34
N LEU A 171 10.35 21.58 -8.85
CA LEU A 171 9.01 22.14 -8.66
C LEU A 171 7.97 21.31 -9.41
N ALA A 172 8.23 20.98 -10.67
CA ALA A 172 7.34 20.11 -11.47
C ALA A 172 7.15 18.74 -10.80
N LEU A 173 8.23 18.05 -10.41
CA LEU A 173 8.14 16.76 -9.73
C LEU A 173 7.34 16.84 -8.42
N GLY A 174 7.61 17.87 -7.59
CA GLY A 174 6.90 18.07 -6.34
C GLY A 174 5.40 18.32 -6.55
N LEU A 175 5.04 19.18 -7.51
CA LEU A 175 3.66 19.50 -7.85
C LEU A 175 2.92 18.31 -8.47
N GLY A 176 3.56 17.55 -9.36
CA GLY A 176 2.97 16.36 -9.96
C GLY A 176 2.67 15.28 -8.93
N ILE A 177 3.62 15.00 -8.01
CA ILE A 177 3.41 14.03 -6.91
C ILE A 177 2.24 14.47 -6.01
N ALA A 178 2.20 15.76 -5.65
CA ALA A 178 1.10 16.32 -4.87
C ALA A 178 -0.24 16.29 -5.65
N GLY A 179 -0.20 16.51 -6.96
CA GLY A 179 -1.34 16.43 -7.86
C GLY A 179 -1.96 15.04 -7.87
N VAL A 180 -1.15 13.99 -8.02
CA VAL A 180 -1.60 12.60 -7.89
C VAL A 180 -2.22 12.35 -6.51
N GLY A 181 -1.54 12.78 -5.43
CA GLY A 181 -2.07 12.68 -4.08
C GLY A 181 -3.47 13.31 -3.95
N MET A 182 -3.65 14.51 -4.51
CA MET A 182 -4.94 15.21 -4.47
C MET A 182 -6.02 14.55 -5.31
N VAL A 183 -5.71 14.01 -6.49
CA VAL A 183 -6.66 13.23 -7.31
C VAL A 183 -7.18 12.03 -6.52
N PHE A 184 -6.31 11.31 -5.81
CA PHE A 184 -6.74 10.18 -5.00
C PHE A 184 -7.44 10.58 -3.70
N ALA A 185 -7.16 11.75 -3.13
CA ALA A 185 -7.97 12.33 -2.05
C ALA A 185 -9.41 12.63 -2.51
N THR A 186 -9.61 13.24 -3.67
CA THR A 186 -10.96 13.53 -4.19
C THR A 186 -11.68 12.28 -4.67
N MET A 187 -10.97 11.29 -5.21
CA MET A 187 -11.52 9.96 -5.49
C MET A 187 -11.99 9.26 -4.21
N ALA A 188 -11.18 9.29 -3.14
CA ALA A 188 -11.56 8.74 -1.84
C ALA A 188 -12.78 9.45 -1.26
N ALA A 189 -12.90 10.76 -1.45
CA ALA A 189 -14.08 11.52 -1.04
C ALA A 189 -15.35 11.06 -1.77
N ILE A 190 -15.28 10.79 -3.09
CA ILE A 190 -16.40 10.20 -3.84
C ILE A 190 -16.74 8.83 -3.29
N ALA A 191 -15.75 7.95 -3.15
CA ALA A 191 -15.95 6.59 -2.62
C ALA A 191 -16.58 6.60 -1.22
N ALA A 192 -16.17 7.54 -0.36
CA ALA A 192 -16.75 7.73 0.96
C ALA A 192 -18.23 8.16 0.94
N GLN A 193 -18.70 8.85 -0.11
CA GLN A 193 -20.13 9.14 -0.27
C GLN A 193 -20.91 7.95 -0.87
N LEU A 194 -20.26 7.16 -1.72
CA LEU A 194 -20.90 6.02 -2.38
C LEU A 194 -21.10 4.83 -1.44
N THR A 195 -20.22 4.63 -0.46
CA THR A 195 -20.22 3.42 0.38
C THR A 195 -20.53 3.70 1.84
N GLU A 196 -21.16 2.74 2.50
CA GLU A 196 -21.47 2.80 3.94
C GLU A 196 -20.32 2.38 4.86
N SER A 197 -19.27 1.74 4.33
CA SER A 197 -18.14 1.26 5.11
C SER A 197 -16.84 1.90 4.68
N ALA A 198 -16.04 2.36 5.64
CA ALA A 198 -14.71 2.90 5.39
C ALA A 198 -13.79 1.86 4.73
N ARG A 199 -13.98 0.57 5.03
CA ARG A 199 -13.27 -0.53 4.38
C ARG A 199 -13.56 -0.60 2.89
N LEU A 200 -14.83 -0.45 2.50
CA LEU A 200 -15.22 -0.47 1.08
C LEU A 200 -14.72 0.78 0.37
N ALA A 201 -14.79 1.96 0.99
CA ALA A 201 -14.25 3.20 0.44
C ALA A 201 -12.73 3.09 0.16
N ARG A 202 -11.96 2.55 1.11
CA ARG A 202 -10.52 2.26 0.93
C ARG A 202 -10.31 1.26 -0.20
N GLY A 203 -11.03 0.14 -0.17
CA GLY A 203 -10.88 -0.92 -1.17
C GLY A 203 -11.17 -0.45 -2.60
N LEU A 204 -12.24 0.31 -2.81
CA LEU A 204 -12.58 0.88 -4.12
C LEU A 204 -11.52 1.88 -4.58
N THR A 205 -11.10 2.79 -3.70
CA THR A 205 -10.09 3.80 -4.07
C THR A 205 -8.74 3.15 -4.38
N SER A 206 -8.35 2.13 -3.60
CA SER A 206 -7.15 1.32 -3.85
C SER A 206 -7.25 0.51 -5.14
N ALA A 207 -8.43 -0.01 -5.49
CA ALA A 207 -8.64 -0.69 -6.77
C ALA A 207 -8.49 0.27 -7.96
N VAL A 208 -9.02 1.50 -7.84
CA VAL A 208 -8.82 2.55 -8.85
C VAL A 208 -7.34 2.94 -8.97
N LEU A 209 -6.60 3.01 -7.84
CA LEU A 209 -5.15 3.27 -7.84
C LEU A 209 -4.38 2.16 -8.55
N GLY A 210 -4.70 0.90 -8.24
CA GLY A 210 -4.11 -0.27 -8.91
C GLY A 210 -4.43 -0.28 -10.41
N ALA A 211 -5.68 0.01 -10.80
CA ALA A 211 -6.06 0.11 -12.20
C ALA A 211 -5.30 1.23 -12.92
N ALA A 212 -5.13 2.40 -12.29
CA ALA A 212 -4.32 3.49 -12.84
C ALA A 212 -2.85 3.07 -13.04
N PHE A 213 -2.28 2.32 -12.10
CA PHE A 213 -0.91 1.80 -12.24
C PHE A 213 -0.79 0.80 -13.40
N VAL A 214 -1.74 -0.12 -13.54
CA VAL A 214 -1.77 -1.11 -14.63
C VAL A 214 -1.96 -0.44 -15.99
N LEU A 215 -2.87 0.54 -16.10
CA LEU A 215 -3.09 1.30 -17.34
C LEU A 215 -1.81 2.02 -17.78
N ARG A 216 -1.12 2.68 -16.84
CA ARG A 216 0.18 3.31 -17.09
C ARG A 216 1.21 2.29 -17.57
N ALA A 217 1.41 1.20 -16.82
CA ALA A 217 2.37 0.15 -17.16
C ALA A 217 2.12 -0.46 -18.56
N ALA A 218 0.86 -0.74 -18.88
CA ALA A 218 0.46 -1.26 -20.19
C ALA A 218 0.69 -0.24 -21.30
N GLY A 219 0.49 1.05 -21.04
CA GLY A 219 0.76 2.12 -21.99
C GLY A 219 2.24 2.27 -22.31
N ASP A 220 3.10 2.22 -21.29
CA ASP A 220 4.54 2.39 -21.44
C ASP A 220 5.23 1.18 -22.08
N ALA A 221 4.65 -0.01 -21.90
CA ALA A 221 5.06 -1.21 -22.63
C ALA A 221 4.86 -1.04 -24.15
N GLY A 222 3.76 -0.40 -24.55
CA GLY A 222 3.39 -0.22 -25.95
C GLY A 222 4.05 0.97 -26.66
N SER A 223 4.37 2.06 -25.95
CA SER A 223 4.96 3.27 -26.53
C SER A 223 6.11 3.82 -25.68
N SER A 224 7.25 4.15 -26.28
CA SER A 224 8.41 4.71 -25.58
C SER A 224 8.38 6.23 -25.41
N ASP A 225 7.50 6.94 -26.12
CA ASP A 225 7.45 8.42 -26.14
C ASP A 225 6.42 9.02 -25.17
N GLY A 226 5.67 8.17 -24.47
CA GLY A 226 4.57 8.55 -23.58
C GLY A 226 3.28 8.95 -24.32
N SER A 227 3.14 8.62 -25.61
CA SER A 227 1.95 8.95 -26.41
C SER A 227 0.76 8.02 -26.17
N SER A 228 0.97 6.86 -25.54
CA SER A 228 -0.09 5.88 -25.34
C SER A 228 -1.31 6.46 -24.61
N VAL A 229 -2.48 6.23 -25.20
CA VAL A 229 -3.78 6.58 -24.60
C VAL A 229 -3.93 5.95 -23.22
N LEU A 230 -3.39 4.75 -22.99
CA LEU A 230 -3.46 4.07 -21.70
C LEU A 230 -2.67 4.81 -20.62
N THR A 231 -1.50 5.34 -20.94
CA THR A 231 -0.69 6.19 -20.06
C THR A 231 -1.44 7.49 -19.75
N TRP A 232 -2.09 8.11 -20.74
CA TRP A 232 -2.88 9.34 -20.55
C TRP A 232 -4.22 9.16 -19.83
N LEU A 233 -4.76 7.94 -19.73
CA LEU A 233 -5.91 7.65 -18.89
C LEU A 233 -5.55 7.53 -17.39
N SER A 234 -4.26 7.37 -17.10
CA SER A 234 -3.76 7.21 -15.73
C SER A 234 -3.28 8.54 -15.14
N PRO A 235 -3.76 8.94 -13.94
CA PRO A 235 -3.17 10.06 -13.22
C PRO A 235 -1.68 9.87 -12.92
N LEU A 236 -1.20 8.62 -12.85
CA LEU A 236 0.24 8.32 -12.69
C LEU A 236 1.01 8.58 -13.99
N GLY A 237 0.40 8.30 -15.14
CA GLY A 237 1.00 8.61 -16.45
C GLY A 237 1.01 10.11 -16.76
N TRP A 238 0.14 10.91 -16.15
CA TRP A 238 0.25 12.38 -16.20
C TRP A 238 1.53 12.87 -15.54
N LEU A 239 1.92 12.31 -14.39
CA LEU A 239 3.18 12.68 -13.73
C LEU A 239 4.40 12.39 -14.62
N GLU A 240 4.40 11.24 -15.31
CA GLU A 240 5.47 10.91 -16.26
C GLU A 240 5.49 11.87 -17.44
N ASN A 241 4.31 12.19 -17.98
CA ASN A 241 4.15 13.11 -19.09
C ASN A 241 4.34 14.59 -18.72
N GLU A 242 4.40 14.94 -17.43
CA GLU A 242 4.85 16.25 -16.98
C GLU A 242 6.34 16.47 -17.29
N ARG A 243 7.12 15.38 -17.43
CA ARG A 243 8.55 15.36 -17.76
C ARG A 243 9.42 16.24 -16.86
N PRO A 244 9.41 16.05 -15.53
CA PRO A 244 10.28 16.82 -14.64
C PRO A 244 11.75 16.68 -15.04
N TYR A 245 12.48 17.80 -15.16
CA TYR A 245 13.89 17.86 -15.61
C TYR A 245 14.14 17.48 -17.08
N ALA A 246 13.09 17.34 -17.89
CA ALA A 246 13.16 16.89 -19.27
C ALA A 246 12.26 17.71 -20.22
N GLY A 247 12.20 19.03 -19.99
CA GLY A 247 11.32 19.95 -20.71
C GLY A 247 9.89 19.87 -20.17
N GLU A 248 9.66 20.53 -19.04
CA GLU A 248 8.44 20.40 -18.24
C GLU A 248 7.20 20.80 -19.04
N ARG A 249 6.21 19.91 -19.06
CA ARG A 249 4.91 20.13 -19.69
C ARG A 249 3.93 20.67 -18.64
N TRP A 250 4.09 21.93 -18.26
CA TRP A 250 3.27 22.60 -17.23
C TRP A 250 1.76 22.52 -17.45
N TRP A 251 1.30 22.41 -18.70
CA TRP A 251 -0.11 22.25 -19.01
C TRP A 251 -0.70 20.95 -18.43
N VAL A 252 0.11 19.92 -18.15
CA VAL A 252 -0.33 18.66 -17.52
C VAL A 252 -0.85 18.90 -16.10
N LEU A 253 -0.34 19.91 -15.39
CA LEU A 253 -0.88 20.32 -14.09
C LEU A 253 -2.35 20.77 -14.18
N LEU A 254 -2.80 21.25 -15.34
CA LEU A 254 -4.21 21.57 -15.58
C LEU A 254 -5.08 20.31 -15.57
N LEU A 255 -4.56 19.14 -15.99
CA LEU A 255 -5.29 17.87 -15.91
C LEU A 255 -5.50 17.46 -14.45
N PHE A 256 -4.46 17.56 -13.61
CA PHE A 256 -4.59 17.32 -12.18
C PHE A 256 -5.60 18.28 -11.54
N ALA A 257 -5.48 19.58 -11.82
CA ALA A 257 -6.42 20.59 -11.31
C ALA A 257 -7.86 20.31 -11.77
N ALA A 258 -8.08 20.02 -13.05
CA ALA A 258 -9.40 19.71 -13.59
C ALA A 258 -9.99 18.44 -12.95
N ALA A 259 -9.20 17.38 -12.80
CA ALA A 259 -9.64 16.15 -12.14
C ALA A 259 -10.03 16.38 -10.68
N VAL A 260 -9.21 17.10 -9.92
CA VAL A 260 -9.49 17.46 -8.52
C VAL A 260 -10.76 18.32 -8.42
N LEU A 261 -10.95 19.30 -9.30
CA LEU A 261 -12.14 20.14 -9.31
C LEU A 261 -13.41 19.35 -9.64
N VAL A 262 -13.40 18.56 -10.71
CA VAL A 262 -14.54 17.75 -11.15
C VAL A 262 -14.90 16.70 -10.09
N GLN A 263 -13.92 15.97 -9.59
CA GLN A 263 -14.14 14.94 -8.57
C GLN A 263 -14.57 15.56 -7.23
N GLY A 264 -13.97 16.69 -6.85
CA GLY A 264 -14.35 17.45 -5.66
C GLY A 264 -15.79 17.93 -5.74
N MET A 265 -16.19 18.54 -6.87
CA MET A 265 -17.57 18.97 -7.11
C MET A 265 -18.54 17.78 -7.03
N LEU A 266 -18.21 16.65 -7.65
CA LEU A 266 -18.99 15.42 -7.54
C LEU A 266 -19.12 14.96 -6.07
N ALA A 267 -18.03 14.90 -5.32
CA ALA A 267 -18.06 14.54 -3.91
C ALA A 267 -18.95 15.48 -3.07
N TYR A 268 -18.88 16.79 -3.28
CA TYR A 268 -19.73 17.76 -2.58
C TYR A 268 -21.21 17.66 -2.98
N THR A 269 -21.52 17.39 -4.26
CA THR A 269 -22.91 17.19 -4.70
C THR A 269 -23.50 15.93 -4.10
N LEU A 270 -22.74 14.83 -4.05
CA LEU A 270 -23.15 13.59 -3.40
C LEU A 270 -23.36 13.81 -1.89
N ALA A 271 -22.40 14.44 -1.20
CA ALA A 271 -22.51 14.75 0.23
C ALA A 271 -23.70 15.69 0.56
N GLY A 272 -24.06 16.58 -0.36
CA GLY A 272 -25.22 17.47 -0.23
C GLY A 272 -26.57 16.79 -0.44
N ARG A 273 -26.60 15.62 -1.08
CA ARG A 273 -27.82 14.82 -1.33
C ARG A 273 -27.98 13.65 -0.37
N ARG A 274 -26.89 13.23 0.29
CA ARG A 274 -26.85 12.07 1.20
C ARG A 274 -26.97 12.48 2.66
N ASP A 275 -27.87 11.85 3.40
CA ASP A 275 -27.96 12.02 4.85
C ASP A 275 -26.81 11.31 5.59
N ILE A 276 -26.52 11.75 6.81
CA ILE A 276 -25.44 11.15 7.63
C ILE A 276 -25.77 9.67 7.87
N GLY A 277 -24.74 8.82 7.82
CA GLY A 277 -24.90 7.37 7.98
C GLY A 277 -25.34 6.63 6.71
N MET A 278 -26.11 7.27 5.83
CA MET A 278 -26.58 6.67 4.57
C MET A 278 -25.47 6.52 3.53
N SER A 279 -25.72 5.78 2.44
CA SER A 279 -24.86 5.72 1.25
C SER A 279 -25.67 5.57 -0.03
N PHE A 280 -25.07 5.91 -1.18
CA PHE A 280 -25.74 5.75 -2.49
C PHE A 280 -25.74 4.31 -3.00
N LEU A 281 -24.77 3.49 -2.57
CA LEU A 281 -24.77 2.06 -2.84
C LEU A 281 -25.46 1.35 -1.69
N PRO A 282 -26.70 0.86 -1.87
CA PRO A 282 -27.47 0.31 -0.77
C PRO A 282 -26.75 -0.90 -0.18
N THR A 283 -26.60 -0.90 1.14
CA THR A 283 -26.24 -2.12 1.86
C THR A 283 -27.39 -3.10 1.72
N ARG A 284 -27.16 -4.19 0.97
CA ARG A 284 -28.19 -5.21 0.79
C ARG A 284 -28.54 -5.77 2.18
N PRO A 285 -29.82 -5.73 2.61
CA PRO A 285 -30.23 -6.46 3.79
C PRO A 285 -29.84 -7.92 3.54
N GLY A 286 -29.11 -8.52 4.48
CA GLY A 286 -28.71 -9.91 4.36
C GLY A 286 -29.93 -10.81 4.09
N PRO A 287 -29.73 -12.05 3.63
CA PRO A 287 -30.85 -12.98 3.50
C PRO A 287 -31.62 -13.07 4.82
N ALA A 288 -32.96 -13.15 4.74
CA ALA A 288 -33.84 -13.20 5.92
C ALA A 288 -33.45 -14.33 6.89
N THR A 289 -32.87 -15.42 6.35
CA THR A 289 -32.22 -16.47 7.11
C THR A 289 -30.70 -16.43 6.87
N GLY A 290 -29.94 -16.27 7.94
CA GLY A 290 -28.48 -16.31 7.88
C GLY A 290 -27.99 -17.73 7.54
N ARG A 291 -27.11 -17.85 6.54
CA ARG A 291 -26.46 -19.12 6.16
C ARG A 291 -25.13 -19.39 6.90
N LEU A 292 -24.73 -18.48 7.81
CA LEU A 292 -23.47 -18.59 8.55
C LEU A 292 -23.68 -19.43 9.81
N GLY A 293 -23.36 -20.72 9.73
CA GLY A 293 -23.54 -21.67 10.85
C GLY A 293 -22.36 -21.78 11.81
N SER A 294 -21.26 -21.05 11.60
CA SER A 294 -20.07 -21.16 12.47
C SER A 294 -19.26 -19.86 12.54
N ALA A 295 -18.50 -19.71 13.62
CA ALA A 295 -17.56 -18.60 13.79
C ALA A 295 -16.50 -18.55 12.67
N GLY A 296 -16.07 -19.72 12.16
CA GLY A 296 -15.16 -19.81 11.01
C GLY A 296 -15.80 -19.31 9.72
N ALA A 297 -17.07 -19.63 9.47
CA ALA A 297 -17.78 -19.12 8.30
C ALA A 297 -17.93 -17.58 8.36
N LEU A 298 -18.19 -17.03 9.55
CA LEU A 298 -18.20 -15.59 9.77
C LEU A 298 -16.82 -14.98 9.52
N ALA A 299 -15.76 -15.57 10.09
CA ALA A 299 -14.38 -15.12 9.87
C ALA A 299 -14.02 -15.10 8.38
N TRP A 300 -14.41 -16.13 7.62
CA TRP A 300 -14.20 -16.19 6.16
C TRP A 300 -14.93 -15.07 5.46
N ARG A 301 -16.21 -14.84 5.78
CA ARG A 301 -16.98 -13.73 5.18
C ARG A 301 -16.32 -12.37 5.44
N LEU A 302 -15.74 -12.18 6.61
CA LEU A 302 -15.08 -10.94 7.03
C LEU A 302 -13.68 -10.74 6.41
N GLN A 303 -12.96 -11.83 6.12
CA GLN A 303 -11.59 -11.78 5.58
C GLN A 303 -11.49 -12.02 4.08
N ARG A 304 -12.46 -12.68 3.43
CA ARG A 304 -12.40 -13.09 2.02
C ARG A 304 -11.99 -11.97 1.06
N GLY A 305 -12.47 -10.74 1.27
CA GLY A 305 -12.11 -9.61 0.42
C GLY A 305 -10.63 -9.25 0.52
N GLY A 306 -10.06 -9.33 1.73
CA GLY A 306 -8.63 -9.18 1.96
C GLY A 306 -7.85 -10.32 1.32
N VAL A 307 -8.23 -11.58 1.59
CA VAL A 307 -7.56 -12.75 1.01
C VAL A 307 -7.54 -12.66 -0.52
N LEU A 308 -8.69 -12.43 -1.15
CA LEU A 308 -8.79 -12.30 -2.61
C LEU A 308 -7.95 -11.14 -3.16
N GLY A 309 -7.97 -9.98 -2.50
CA GLY A 309 -7.16 -8.84 -2.93
C GLY A 309 -5.67 -9.13 -2.90
N TRP A 310 -5.17 -9.73 -1.81
CA TRP A 310 -3.77 -10.14 -1.69
C TRP A 310 -3.41 -11.28 -2.65
N SER A 311 -4.30 -12.26 -2.84
CA SER A 311 -4.16 -13.35 -3.80
C SER A 311 -3.98 -12.84 -5.22
N VAL A 312 -4.84 -11.92 -5.67
CA VAL A 312 -4.74 -11.31 -7.01
C VAL A 312 -3.45 -10.50 -7.12
N GLY A 313 -3.12 -9.68 -6.11
CA GLY A 313 -1.89 -8.90 -6.11
C GLY A 313 -0.63 -9.76 -6.20
N PHE A 314 -0.58 -10.85 -5.43
CA PHE A 314 0.56 -11.78 -5.44
C PHE A 314 0.68 -12.56 -6.73
N PHE A 315 -0.45 -13.01 -7.29
CA PHE A 315 -0.46 -13.68 -8.59
C PHE A 315 0.06 -12.75 -9.69
N LEU A 316 -0.47 -11.54 -9.79
CA LEU A 316 -0.06 -10.57 -10.81
C LEU A 316 1.40 -10.13 -10.64
N ALA A 317 1.85 -9.89 -9.41
CA ALA A 317 3.25 -9.59 -9.13
C ALA A 317 4.16 -10.75 -9.57
N GLY A 318 3.77 -11.99 -9.27
CA GLY A 318 4.46 -13.18 -9.76
C GLY A 318 4.53 -13.23 -11.28
N VAL A 319 3.44 -12.95 -12.01
CA VAL A 319 3.43 -12.91 -13.48
C VAL A 319 4.41 -11.86 -14.01
N VAL A 320 4.39 -10.65 -13.44
CA VAL A 320 5.29 -9.56 -13.86
C VAL A 320 6.74 -9.91 -13.59
N TYR A 321 7.09 -10.37 -12.39
CA TYR A 321 8.46 -10.74 -12.04
C TYR A 321 8.94 -11.98 -12.78
N GLY A 322 8.06 -12.96 -13.00
CA GLY A 322 8.36 -14.13 -13.84
C GLY A 322 8.72 -13.74 -15.27
N GLY A 323 7.95 -12.83 -15.88
CA GLY A 323 8.23 -12.33 -17.23
C GLY A 323 9.49 -11.46 -17.35
N MET A 324 10.03 -10.98 -16.22
CA MET A 324 11.30 -10.24 -16.17
C MET A 324 12.52 -11.16 -16.21
N THR A 325 12.34 -12.44 -15.90
CA THR A 325 13.44 -13.40 -15.75
C THR A 325 14.31 -13.49 -17.00
N ASP A 326 13.70 -13.56 -18.19
CA ASP A 326 14.45 -13.60 -19.46
C ASP A 326 15.20 -12.27 -19.71
N GLY A 327 14.54 -11.13 -19.49
CA GLY A 327 15.13 -9.80 -19.70
C GLY A 327 16.28 -9.45 -18.74
N ALA A 328 16.36 -10.11 -17.57
CA ALA A 328 17.51 -10.00 -16.67
C ALA A 328 18.77 -10.68 -17.24
N THR A 329 18.60 -11.72 -18.06
CA THR A 329 19.71 -12.40 -18.73
C THR A 329 20.22 -11.65 -19.97
N ASP A 330 19.37 -10.84 -20.60
CA ASP A 330 19.74 -10.03 -21.78
C ASP A 330 20.56 -8.78 -21.43
N LEU A 331 20.42 -8.24 -20.22
CA LEU A 331 21.11 -7.04 -19.73
C LEU A 331 22.63 -7.20 -19.59
N VAL A 332 23.11 -8.41 -19.79
CA VAL A 332 24.47 -8.89 -19.57
C VAL A 332 25.31 -8.90 -20.86
N GLY A 333 24.67 -8.68 -22.01
CA GLY A 333 25.16 -9.03 -23.34
C GLY A 333 26.60 -8.67 -23.69
N ASP A 334 27.14 -7.53 -23.25
CA ASP A 334 28.35 -6.94 -23.88
C ASP A 334 29.52 -6.59 -22.93
N ASN A 335 29.55 -7.09 -21.69
CA ASN A 335 30.66 -6.81 -20.77
C ASN A 335 31.44 -8.08 -20.36
N ASP A 336 32.71 -8.17 -20.78
CA ASP A 336 33.58 -9.33 -20.53
C ASP A 336 33.83 -9.60 -19.04
N LYS A 337 33.88 -8.56 -18.19
CA LYS A 337 33.98 -8.75 -16.72
C LYS A 337 32.70 -9.30 -16.12
N ALA A 338 31.56 -8.91 -16.67
CA ALA A 338 30.27 -9.41 -16.23
C ALA A 338 30.16 -10.90 -16.62
N ARG A 339 30.55 -11.27 -17.86
CA ARG A 339 30.63 -12.67 -18.33
C ARG A 339 31.47 -13.58 -17.44
N GLU A 340 32.63 -13.13 -16.96
CA GLU A 340 33.46 -13.94 -16.05
C GLU A 340 32.78 -14.17 -14.69
N ILE A 341 32.12 -13.15 -14.14
CA ILE A 341 31.30 -13.29 -12.91
C ILE A 341 30.10 -14.21 -13.16
N PHE A 342 29.46 -14.14 -14.33
CA PHE A 342 28.35 -15.01 -14.71
C PHE A 342 28.75 -16.47 -14.82
N GLN A 343 29.90 -16.76 -15.44
CA GLN A 343 30.40 -18.13 -15.52
C GLN A 343 30.70 -18.71 -14.13
N ARG A 344 31.26 -17.90 -13.23
CA ARG A 344 31.50 -18.30 -11.82
C ARG A 344 30.20 -18.52 -11.03
N MET A 345 29.11 -17.85 -11.39
CA MET A 345 27.79 -18.04 -10.78
C MET A 345 26.98 -19.20 -11.40
N GLY A 346 27.57 -20.01 -12.28
CA GLY A 346 26.88 -21.14 -12.91
C GLY A 346 26.20 -20.81 -14.25
N GLY A 347 26.55 -19.67 -14.87
CA GLY A 347 26.01 -19.24 -16.17
C GLY A 347 24.60 -18.67 -16.08
N GLN A 348 23.87 -18.75 -17.19
CA GLN A 348 22.54 -18.14 -17.33
C GLN A 348 21.51 -18.72 -16.35
N SER A 349 21.58 -20.02 -16.06
CA SER A 349 20.72 -20.70 -15.08
C SER A 349 20.97 -20.16 -13.67
N GLY A 350 22.22 -20.04 -13.24
CA GLY A 350 22.54 -19.54 -11.91
C GLY A 350 22.14 -18.08 -11.69
N LEU A 351 22.22 -17.23 -12.71
CA LEU A 351 21.71 -15.85 -12.65
C LEU A 351 20.18 -15.81 -12.53
N THR A 352 19.50 -16.62 -13.36
CA THR A 352 18.05 -16.79 -13.33
C THR A 352 17.59 -17.25 -11.95
N ASP A 353 18.23 -18.28 -11.41
CA ASP A 353 17.89 -18.82 -10.10
C ASP A 353 18.14 -17.82 -8.97
N THR A 354 19.23 -17.05 -9.05
CA THR A 354 19.53 -15.99 -8.09
C THR A 354 18.50 -14.87 -8.14
N PHE A 355 18.10 -14.46 -9.35
CA PHE A 355 17.04 -13.46 -9.55
C PHE A 355 15.69 -13.96 -9.01
N LEU A 356 15.29 -15.18 -9.36
CA LEU A 356 14.06 -15.80 -8.87
C LEU A 356 14.08 -15.94 -7.35
N ALA A 357 15.17 -16.41 -6.75
CA ALA A 357 15.33 -16.52 -5.30
C ALA A 357 15.17 -15.16 -4.61
N ALA A 358 15.77 -14.10 -5.17
CA ALA A 358 15.63 -12.75 -4.63
C ALA A 358 14.19 -12.23 -4.72
N MET A 359 13.52 -12.41 -5.87
CA MET A 359 12.13 -11.97 -6.05
C MET A 359 11.16 -12.76 -5.16
N VAL A 360 11.35 -14.07 -5.02
CA VAL A 360 10.59 -14.91 -4.10
C VAL A 360 10.80 -14.49 -2.64
N GLY A 361 12.03 -14.14 -2.26
CA GLY A 361 12.35 -13.61 -0.94
C GLY A 361 11.59 -12.30 -0.65
N ILE A 362 11.54 -11.38 -1.62
CA ILE A 362 10.75 -10.14 -1.52
C ILE A 362 9.26 -10.45 -1.34
N MET A 363 8.73 -11.40 -2.10
CA MET A 363 7.33 -11.83 -1.97
C MET A 363 7.05 -12.42 -0.59
N GLY A 364 7.98 -13.22 -0.05
CA GLY A 364 7.89 -13.74 1.32
C GLY A 364 7.86 -12.64 2.39
N LEU A 365 8.76 -11.66 2.29
CA LEU A 365 8.80 -10.51 3.19
C LEU A 365 7.50 -9.69 3.13
N VAL A 366 6.95 -9.47 1.93
CA VAL A 366 5.68 -8.76 1.75
C VAL A 366 4.50 -9.58 2.27
N ALA A 367 4.52 -10.91 2.15
CA ALA A 367 3.50 -11.80 2.71
C ALA A 367 3.44 -11.76 4.25
N ALA A 368 4.53 -11.37 4.91
CA ALA A 368 4.53 -11.11 6.35
C ALA A 368 3.56 -9.97 6.74
N LEU A 369 3.35 -8.98 5.86
CA LEU A 369 2.37 -7.91 6.08
C LEU A 369 0.94 -8.45 6.04
N TYR A 370 0.66 -9.36 5.10
CA TYR A 370 -0.65 -10.02 4.98
C TYR A 370 -1.00 -10.78 6.26
N ILE A 371 -0.11 -11.64 6.75
CA ILE A 371 -0.42 -12.48 7.92
C ILE A 371 -0.62 -11.63 9.18
N VAL A 372 0.17 -10.56 9.38
CA VAL A 372 -0.03 -9.62 10.50
C VAL A 372 -1.38 -8.91 10.38
N ALA A 373 -1.70 -8.36 9.20
CA ALA A 373 -3.00 -7.71 8.97
C ALA A 373 -4.18 -8.66 9.22
N SER A 374 -4.04 -9.93 8.83
CA SER A 374 -5.09 -10.94 8.95
C SER A 374 -5.27 -11.40 10.41
N VAL A 375 -4.17 -11.61 11.15
CA VAL A 375 -4.20 -11.95 12.58
C VAL A 375 -4.78 -10.80 13.41
N LEU A 376 -4.32 -9.57 13.20
CA LEU A 376 -4.78 -8.39 13.94
C LEU A 376 -6.25 -8.04 13.67
N ARG A 377 -6.90 -8.72 12.72
CA ARG A 377 -8.35 -8.62 12.57
C ARG A 377 -9.10 -9.11 13.81
N LEU A 378 -8.54 -10.06 14.56
CA LEU A 378 -9.07 -10.47 15.86
C LEU A 378 -9.11 -9.31 16.84
N ASN A 379 -8.00 -8.57 16.96
CA ASN A 379 -7.92 -7.36 17.79
C ASN A 379 -8.92 -6.29 17.34
N GLY A 380 -9.09 -6.12 16.02
CA GLY A 380 -10.07 -5.18 15.48
C GLY A 380 -11.53 -5.58 15.73
N GLU A 381 -11.86 -6.88 15.80
CA GLU A 381 -13.20 -7.34 16.20
C GLU A 381 -13.43 -7.19 17.71
N GLU A 382 -12.40 -7.40 18.53
CA GLU A 382 -12.46 -7.23 19.98
C GLU A 382 -12.63 -5.75 20.36
N THR A 383 -11.71 -4.89 19.92
CA THR A 383 -11.68 -3.44 20.26
C THR A 383 -12.85 -2.62 19.71
N SER A 384 -13.67 -3.21 18.84
CA SER A 384 -14.88 -2.58 18.28
C SER A 384 -16.17 -3.11 18.90
N GLY A 385 -16.08 -3.96 19.94
CA GLY A 385 -17.24 -4.58 20.59
C GLY A 385 -17.94 -5.65 19.75
N ARG A 386 -17.46 -5.95 18.52
CA ARG A 386 -18.10 -6.94 17.63
C ARG A 386 -17.86 -8.38 18.06
N ALA A 387 -16.81 -8.63 18.83
CA ALA A 387 -16.53 -9.97 19.37
C ALA A 387 -17.52 -10.37 20.49
N GLU A 388 -18.01 -9.42 21.28
CA GLU A 388 -18.92 -9.67 22.40
C GLU A 388 -20.21 -10.41 22.02
N PRO A 389 -21.03 -9.94 21.06
CA PRO A 389 -22.27 -10.63 20.70
C PRO A 389 -22.01 -12.05 20.16
N VAL A 390 -20.85 -12.29 19.53
CA VAL A 390 -20.47 -13.63 19.04
C VAL A 390 -20.09 -14.55 20.21
N LEU A 391 -19.33 -14.03 21.18
CA LEU A 391 -18.82 -14.80 22.32
C LEU A 391 -19.83 -14.93 23.47
N ALA A 392 -20.91 -14.14 23.44
CA ALA A 392 -22.09 -14.35 24.29
C ALA A 392 -22.91 -15.59 23.89
N ASN A 393 -22.74 -16.09 22.66
CA ASN A 393 -23.32 -17.36 22.22
C ASN A 393 -22.46 -18.56 22.67
N ALA A 394 -22.90 -19.79 22.38
CA ALA A 394 -22.16 -21.04 22.69
C ALA A 394 -20.91 -21.25 21.79
N VAL A 395 -20.05 -20.24 21.66
CA VAL A 395 -18.82 -20.25 20.88
C VAL A 395 -17.64 -19.97 21.82
N GLY A 396 -16.78 -20.97 22.02
CA GLY A 396 -15.55 -20.77 22.80
C GLY A 396 -14.56 -19.82 22.11
N ARG A 397 -13.80 -19.06 22.92
CA ARG A 397 -12.79 -18.09 22.44
C ARG A 397 -11.76 -18.69 21.47
N LEU A 398 -11.30 -19.92 21.75
CA LEU A 398 -10.36 -20.63 20.88
C LEU A 398 -10.99 -21.04 19.53
N ARG A 399 -12.27 -21.39 19.52
CA ARG A 399 -12.98 -21.74 18.28
C ARG A 399 -13.20 -20.50 17.41
N TRP A 400 -13.52 -19.37 18.04
CA TRP A 400 -13.60 -18.08 17.36
C TRP A 400 -12.24 -17.65 16.80
N ALA A 401 -11.18 -17.67 17.61
CA ALA A 401 -9.83 -17.33 17.19
C ALA A 401 -9.33 -18.25 16.07
N GLY A 402 -9.49 -19.57 16.23
CA GLY A 402 -9.11 -20.57 15.24
C GLY A 402 -9.76 -20.33 13.87
N GLY A 403 -11.03 -19.88 13.85
CA GLY A 403 -11.70 -19.49 12.60
C GLY A 403 -10.97 -18.39 11.83
N HIS A 404 -10.46 -17.37 12.52
CA HIS A 404 -9.65 -16.31 11.92
C HIS A 404 -8.22 -16.76 11.59
N LEU A 405 -7.59 -17.55 12.47
CA LEU A 405 -6.21 -17.99 12.27
C LEU A 405 -6.08 -18.95 11.10
N VAL A 406 -7.04 -19.85 10.87
CA VAL A 406 -7.04 -20.73 9.69
C VAL A 406 -6.99 -19.90 8.40
N ILE A 407 -7.70 -18.77 8.35
CA ILE A 407 -7.70 -17.90 7.16
C ILE A 407 -6.41 -17.06 7.08
N ALA A 408 -5.84 -16.65 8.21
CA ALA A 408 -4.57 -15.94 8.25
C ALA A 408 -3.41 -16.84 7.75
N PHE A 409 -3.23 -18.02 8.34
CA PHE A 409 -2.14 -18.93 8.00
C PHE A 409 -2.38 -19.65 6.67
N GLY A 410 -3.61 -20.13 6.43
CA GLY A 410 -3.99 -20.76 5.16
C GLY A 410 -4.04 -19.77 4.00
N GLY A 411 -4.46 -18.54 4.24
CA GLY A 411 -4.38 -17.47 3.24
C GLY A 411 -2.93 -17.10 2.91
N ALA A 412 -2.00 -17.15 3.87
CA ALA A 412 -0.58 -16.93 3.61
C ALA A 412 -0.01 -18.03 2.70
N ALA A 413 -0.41 -19.29 2.93
CA ALA A 413 -0.09 -20.39 2.02
C ALA A 413 -0.68 -20.18 0.62
N LEU A 414 -1.96 -19.79 0.53
CA LEU A 414 -2.63 -19.53 -0.74
C LEU A 414 -1.94 -18.42 -1.55
N ILE A 415 -1.58 -17.29 -0.93
CA ILE A 415 -0.93 -16.19 -1.67
C ILE A 415 0.47 -16.59 -2.15
N MET A 416 1.23 -17.40 -1.41
CA MET A 416 2.54 -17.88 -1.86
C MET A 416 2.42 -18.94 -2.96
N ILE A 417 1.40 -19.79 -2.92
CA ILE A 417 1.08 -20.70 -4.04
C ILE A 417 0.76 -19.88 -5.29
N LEU A 418 -0.11 -18.87 -5.16
CA LEU A 418 -0.48 -18.01 -6.29
C LEU A 418 0.69 -17.17 -6.79
N SER A 419 1.61 -16.74 -5.92
CA SER A 419 2.87 -16.12 -6.33
C SER A 419 3.68 -17.08 -7.19
N GLY A 420 3.93 -18.31 -6.73
CA GLY A 420 4.67 -19.32 -7.49
C GLY A 420 4.02 -19.66 -8.83
N LEU A 421 2.70 -19.79 -8.86
CA LEU A 421 1.94 -19.95 -10.11
C LEU A 421 2.06 -18.73 -11.02
N GLY A 422 2.04 -17.52 -10.45
CA GLY A 422 2.27 -16.28 -11.20
C GLY A 422 3.66 -16.27 -11.83
N PHE A 423 4.71 -16.54 -11.06
CA PHE A 423 6.08 -16.65 -11.57
C PHE A 423 6.19 -17.69 -12.69
N ALA A 424 5.60 -18.88 -12.49
CA ALA A 424 5.58 -19.93 -13.49
C ALA A 424 4.88 -19.50 -14.79
N VAL A 425 3.75 -18.78 -14.69
CA VAL A 425 3.05 -18.23 -15.86
C VAL A 425 3.88 -17.15 -16.55
N GLY A 426 4.50 -16.26 -15.78
CA GLY A 426 5.33 -15.18 -16.32
C GLY A 426 6.62 -15.67 -16.98
N TYR A 427 7.31 -16.61 -16.34
CA TYR A 427 8.57 -17.18 -16.83
C TYR A 427 8.37 -18.26 -17.90
N GLY A 428 7.22 -18.94 -17.88
CA GLY A 428 6.88 -19.99 -18.86
C GLY A 428 7.66 -21.31 -18.69
N LYS A 429 8.47 -21.45 -17.63
CA LYS A 429 9.31 -22.63 -17.34
C LYS A 429 9.27 -23.00 -15.85
N GLU A 430 9.64 -24.24 -15.54
CA GLU A 430 10.01 -24.72 -14.19
C GLU A 430 9.05 -24.42 -13.04
N ILE A 431 7.79 -24.85 -13.19
CA ILE A 431 6.74 -24.65 -12.16
C ILE A 431 7.13 -25.24 -10.79
N GLY A 432 7.71 -26.46 -10.78
CA GLY A 432 8.02 -27.20 -9.56
C GLY A 432 9.02 -26.48 -8.64
N PRO A 433 10.25 -26.19 -9.11
CA PRO A 433 11.26 -25.49 -8.32
C PRO A 433 10.81 -24.11 -7.84
N ILE A 434 10.13 -23.34 -8.69
CA ILE A 434 9.62 -21.99 -8.35
C ILE A 434 8.54 -22.06 -7.27
N LEU A 435 7.60 -23.00 -7.40
CA LEU A 435 6.57 -23.21 -6.39
C LEU A 435 7.17 -23.68 -5.07
N GLY A 436 8.16 -24.57 -5.12
CA GLY A 436 8.94 -25.00 -3.96
C GLY A 436 9.62 -23.82 -3.26
N ALA A 437 10.28 -22.95 -4.02
CA ALA A 437 10.92 -21.75 -3.51
C ALA A 437 9.92 -20.82 -2.80
N CYS A 438 8.73 -20.62 -3.40
CA CYS A 438 7.68 -19.81 -2.78
C CYS A 438 7.14 -20.42 -1.48
N LEU A 439 6.94 -21.74 -1.44
CA LEU A 439 6.42 -22.45 -0.27
C LEU A 439 7.43 -22.50 0.88
N VAL A 440 8.73 -22.54 0.58
CA VAL A 440 9.80 -22.48 1.59
C VAL A 440 9.79 -21.18 2.39
N GLN A 441 9.16 -20.11 1.89
CA GLN A 441 9.00 -18.85 2.64
C GLN A 441 7.97 -18.95 3.79
N LEU A 442 7.08 -19.96 3.78
CA LEU A 442 5.97 -20.05 4.73
C LEU A 442 6.37 -20.14 6.20
N PRO A 443 7.38 -20.93 6.62
CA PRO A 443 7.80 -20.98 8.02
C PRO A 443 8.17 -19.61 8.58
N ALA A 444 8.93 -18.80 7.83
CA ALA A 444 9.28 -17.44 8.27
C ALA A 444 8.04 -16.54 8.37
N ILE A 445 7.14 -16.59 7.39
CA ILE A 445 5.86 -15.86 7.42
C ILE A 445 5.04 -16.27 8.65
N TRP A 446 4.97 -17.57 8.94
CA TRP A 446 4.23 -18.11 10.08
C TRP A 446 4.86 -17.77 11.43
N VAL A 447 6.19 -17.62 11.53
CA VAL A 447 6.83 -17.09 12.75
C VAL A 447 6.36 -15.67 13.04
N ILE A 448 6.33 -14.80 12.01
CA ILE A 448 5.82 -13.42 12.16
C ILE A 448 4.34 -13.42 12.54
N GLY A 449 3.53 -14.28 11.90
CA GLY A 449 2.13 -14.49 12.27
C GLY A 449 1.96 -15.00 13.70
N GLY A 450 2.81 -15.94 14.14
CA GLY A 450 2.84 -16.47 15.50
C GLY A 450 3.16 -15.41 16.54
N LEU A 451 4.11 -14.52 16.26
CA LEU A 451 4.41 -13.36 17.10
C LEU A 451 3.21 -12.41 17.19
N ALA A 452 2.51 -12.16 16.09
CA ALA A 452 1.28 -11.36 16.11
C ALA A 452 0.17 -12.02 16.96
N VAL A 453 0.02 -13.35 16.87
CA VAL A 453 -0.90 -14.12 17.72
C VAL A 453 -0.50 -14.05 19.19
N LEU A 454 0.80 -14.14 19.48
CA LEU A 454 1.34 -14.03 20.83
C LEU A 454 1.05 -12.66 21.45
N PHE A 455 1.37 -11.57 20.74
CA PHE A 455 1.10 -10.22 21.21
C PHE A 455 -0.40 -9.99 21.42
N TYR A 456 -1.24 -10.37 20.47
CA TYR A 456 -2.69 -10.25 20.63
C TYR A 456 -3.23 -11.10 21.79
N GLY A 457 -2.72 -12.31 21.95
CA GLY A 457 -3.17 -13.28 22.94
C GLY A 457 -2.79 -12.91 24.37
N VAL A 458 -1.58 -12.39 24.58
CA VAL A 458 -1.04 -12.08 25.92
C VAL A 458 -1.21 -10.61 26.28
N PHE A 459 -0.99 -9.69 25.33
CA PHE A 459 -1.01 -8.26 25.56
C PHE A 459 -1.80 -7.50 24.46
N PRO A 460 -3.14 -7.57 24.48
CA PRO A 460 -3.98 -7.06 23.38
C PRO A 460 -3.78 -5.57 23.10
N GLN A 461 -3.45 -4.77 24.11
CA GLN A 461 -3.16 -3.33 23.96
C GLN A 461 -1.91 -3.07 23.12
N GLY A 462 -0.94 -3.99 23.14
CA GLY A 462 0.27 -3.93 22.32
C GLY A 462 0.21 -4.77 21.05
N ALA A 463 -0.95 -5.31 20.66
CA ALA A 463 -1.07 -6.14 19.46
C ALA A 463 -0.54 -5.43 18.20
N ALA A 464 -0.71 -4.10 18.12
CA ALA A 464 -0.18 -3.29 17.03
C ALA A 464 1.35 -3.32 16.91
N ALA A 465 2.09 -3.69 17.96
CA ALA A 465 3.55 -3.85 17.91
C ALA A 465 3.99 -4.95 16.94
N ALA A 466 3.10 -5.88 16.55
CA ALA A 466 3.35 -6.86 15.50
C ALA A 466 3.74 -6.20 14.15
N TRP A 467 3.24 -4.99 13.86
CA TRP A 467 3.68 -4.23 12.68
C TRP A 467 5.13 -3.79 12.77
N GLY A 468 5.63 -3.50 13.97
CA GLY A 468 7.04 -3.20 14.20
C GLY A 468 7.93 -4.39 13.88
N VAL A 469 7.50 -5.60 14.25
CA VAL A 469 8.23 -6.84 13.93
C VAL A 469 8.25 -7.11 12.42
N ALA A 470 7.10 -7.03 11.75
CA ALA A 470 7.06 -7.21 10.29
C ALA A 470 7.86 -6.13 9.55
N GLY A 471 7.76 -4.87 9.99
CA GLY A 471 8.55 -3.77 9.45
C GLY A 471 10.05 -3.96 9.67
N ALA A 472 10.47 -4.43 10.85
CA ALA A 472 11.86 -4.75 11.12
C ALA A 472 12.36 -5.91 10.24
N ALA A 473 11.58 -6.97 10.05
CA ALA A 473 11.94 -8.08 9.17
C ALA A 473 12.11 -7.62 7.71
N LEU A 474 11.23 -6.76 7.22
CA LEU A 474 11.34 -6.12 5.90
C LEU A 474 12.59 -5.25 5.76
N LEU A 475 12.86 -4.40 6.75
CA LEU A 475 14.04 -3.52 6.74
C LEU A 475 15.33 -4.34 6.81
N ILE A 476 15.42 -5.33 7.71
CA ILE A 476 16.58 -6.20 7.82
C ILE A 476 16.76 -7.01 6.55
N GLY A 477 15.69 -7.59 5.99
CA GLY A 477 15.78 -8.42 4.78
C GLY A 477 16.15 -7.65 3.52
N TRP A 478 15.67 -6.41 3.37
CA TRP A 478 15.89 -5.62 2.15
C TRP A 478 17.08 -4.66 2.25
N VAL A 479 17.19 -3.95 3.37
CA VAL A 479 18.21 -2.89 3.57
C VAL A 479 19.45 -3.46 4.26
N GLY A 480 19.30 -4.47 5.13
CA GLY A 480 20.40 -5.03 5.91
C GLY A 480 21.60 -5.50 5.06
N PRO A 481 21.38 -6.35 4.03
CA PRO A 481 22.45 -6.74 3.12
C PRO A 481 23.06 -5.58 2.34
N ALA A 482 22.26 -4.55 2.00
CA ALA A 482 22.74 -3.39 1.26
C ALA A 482 23.61 -2.44 2.10
N LEU A 483 23.50 -2.51 3.43
CA LEU A 483 24.30 -1.74 4.39
C LEU A 483 25.45 -2.56 5.00
N ASP A 484 25.70 -3.77 4.51
CA ASP A 484 26.68 -4.71 5.07
C ASP A 484 26.55 -4.89 6.60
N LEU A 485 25.30 -5.03 7.09
CA LEU A 485 25.06 -5.19 8.52
C LEU A 485 25.70 -6.48 9.07
N PRO A 486 26.12 -6.50 10.36
CA PRO A 486 26.66 -7.69 10.99
C PRO A 486 25.69 -8.88 10.88
N GLN A 487 26.21 -10.08 10.64
CA GLN A 487 25.40 -11.31 10.51
C GLN A 487 24.44 -11.52 11.69
N ALA A 488 24.88 -11.22 12.91
CA ALA A 488 24.04 -11.29 14.11
C ALA A 488 22.75 -10.44 14.02
N VAL A 489 22.76 -9.35 13.24
CA VAL A 489 21.56 -8.51 13.00
C VAL A 489 20.69 -9.12 11.89
N LEU A 490 21.30 -9.68 10.85
CA LEU A 490 20.58 -10.36 9.76
C LEU A 490 19.87 -11.62 10.26
N ASP A 491 20.51 -12.37 11.16
CA ASP A 491 20.00 -13.60 11.77
C ASP A 491 18.79 -13.37 12.70
N ILE A 492 18.48 -12.13 13.06
CA ILE A 492 17.24 -11.80 13.78
C ILE A 492 16.02 -12.04 12.88
N SER A 493 16.17 -11.86 11.57
CA SER A 493 15.08 -12.08 10.63
C SER A 493 14.88 -13.57 10.40
N PRO A 494 13.66 -14.13 10.58
CA PRO A 494 13.41 -15.54 10.30
C PRO A 494 13.63 -15.89 8.82
N PHE A 495 13.58 -14.90 7.92
CA PHE A 495 13.83 -15.07 6.49
C PHE A 495 15.30 -15.36 6.18
N GLY A 496 16.24 -14.95 7.05
CA GLY A 496 17.68 -15.19 6.83
C GLY A 496 18.08 -16.66 6.94
N HIS A 497 17.31 -17.47 7.68
CA HIS A 497 17.59 -18.88 7.94
C HIS A 497 17.05 -19.84 6.87
N LEU A 498 16.22 -19.35 5.94
CA LEU A 498 15.59 -20.19 4.93
C LEU A 498 16.55 -20.51 3.77
N PRO A 499 16.47 -21.72 3.18
CA PRO A 499 17.28 -22.05 2.02
C PRO A 499 16.90 -21.18 0.82
N LYS A 500 17.91 -20.77 0.05
CA LYS A 500 17.77 -19.88 -1.11
C LYS A 500 17.45 -20.68 -2.38
N LEU A 501 16.19 -21.13 -2.51
CA LEU A 501 15.70 -21.82 -3.71
C LEU A 501 15.26 -20.83 -4.80
N PRO A 502 15.28 -21.21 -6.11
CA PRO A 502 15.62 -22.52 -6.66
C PRO A 502 17.13 -22.83 -6.83
N GLY A 503 18.01 -21.83 -6.70
CA GLY A 503 19.46 -22.00 -7.01
C GLY A 503 20.33 -22.64 -5.91
N GLY A 504 19.83 -22.76 -4.69
CA GLY A 504 20.50 -23.40 -3.56
C GLY A 504 19.99 -24.81 -3.28
N GLU A 505 20.68 -25.54 -2.40
CA GLU A 505 20.20 -26.84 -1.93
C GLU A 505 19.15 -26.69 -0.83
N MET A 506 18.25 -27.66 -0.75
CA MET A 506 17.21 -27.68 0.27
C MET A 506 17.80 -28.07 1.64
N ASP A 507 17.62 -27.20 2.63
CA ASP A 507 18.03 -27.45 4.01
C ASP A 507 16.79 -27.54 4.93
N TRP A 508 16.47 -28.77 5.37
CA TRP A 508 15.26 -29.07 6.14
C TRP A 508 15.30 -28.64 7.62
N PRO A 509 16.41 -28.80 8.37
CA PRO A 509 16.51 -28.38 9.76
C PRO A 509 16.01 -26.95 10.05
N PRO A 510 16.46 -25.87 9.37
CA PRO A 510 15.96 -24.52 9.65
C PRO A 510 14.47 -24.35 9.34
N VAL A 511 13.99 -24.96 8.25
CA VAL A 511 12.57 -24.97 7.85
C VAL A 511 11.70 -25.59 8.95
N LEU A 512 12.12 -26.74 9.50
CA LEU A 512 11.41 -27.44 10.56
C LEU A 512 11.46 -26.66 11.88
N LEU A 513 12.61 -26.08 12.24
CA LEU A 513 12.76 -25.28 13.46
C LEU A 513 11.88 -24.03 13.44
N LEU A 514 11.85 -23.29 12.34
CA LEU A 514 10.97 -22.12 12.20
C LEU A 514 9.50 -22.51 12.24
N THR A 515 9.12 -23.63 11.62
CA THR A 515 7.74 -24.14 11.68
C THR A 515 7.34 -24.53 13.10
N ALA A 516 8.23 -25.21 13.84
CA ALA A 516 8.01 -25.55 15.24
C ALA A 516 7.91 -24.29 16.12
N LEU A 517 8.78 -23.30 15.90
CA LEU A 517 8.74 -22.02 16.60
C LEU A 517 7.42 -21.29 16.35
N ALA A 518 6.94 -21.23 15.10
CA ALA A 518 5.65 -20.65 14.77
C ALA A 518 4.51 -21.35 15.53
N ALA A 519 4.51 -22.68 15.59
CA ALA A 519 3.51 -23.46 16.33
C ALA A 519 3.54 -23.14 17.84
N VAL A 520 4.73 -23.04 18.44
CA VAL A 520 4.89 -22.68 19.86
C VAL A 520 4.36 -21.27 20.14
N LEU A 521 4.69 -20.29 19.29
CA LEU A 521 4.22 -18.91 19.43
C LEU A 521 2.69 -18.81 19.33
N VAL A 522 2.08 -19.52 18.36
CA VAL A 522 0.62 -19.58 18.22
C VAL A 522 -0.01 -20.24 19.44
N ALA A 523 0.53 -21.36 19.91
CA ALA A 523 0.01 -22.07 21.09
C ALA A 523 0.09 -21.20 22.36
N ALA A 524 1.20 -20.48 22.55
CA ALA A 524 1.38 -19.54 23.66
C ALA A 524 0.38 -18.38 23.58
N GLY A 525 0.20 -17.77 22.40
CA GLY A 525 -0.79 -16.71 22.20
C GLY A 525 -2.24 -17.18 22.44
N LEU A 526 -2.61 -18.35 21.93
CA LEU A 526 -3.93 -18.94 22.18
C LEU A 526 -4.15 -19.29 23.66
N THR A 527 -3.10 -19.73 24.35
CA THR A 527 -3.16 -19.96 25.81
C THR A 527 -3.38 -18.65 26.57
N GLY A 528 -2.71 -17.56 26.16
CA GLY A 528 -2.96 -16.21 26.66
C GLY A 528 -4.42 -15.79 26.45
N LEU A 529 -4.93 -15.92 25.22
CA LEU A 529 -6.32 -15.57 24.87
C LEU A 529 -7.37 -16.35 25.68
N ARG A 530 -7.09 -17.62 25.97
CA ARG A 530 -7.97 -18.46 26.80
C ARG A 530 -8.07 -17.96 28.23
N ARG A 531 -6.97 -17.41 28.78
CA ARG A 531 -6.85 -17.02 30.20
C ARG A 531 -7.20 -15.56 30.47
N ARG A 532 -6.89 -14.64 29.56
CA ARG A 532 -7.13 -13.20 29.74
C ARG A 532 -8.59 -12.83 29.58
N ASP A 533 -9.04 -11.75 30.18
CA ASP A 533 -10.35 -11.18 29.85
C ASP A 533 -10.36 -10.51 28.48
N LEU A 534 -11.56 -10.40 27.90
CA LEU A 534 -11.76 -9.65 26.68
C LEU A 534 -11.88 -8.17 27.04
N SER A 535 -11.22 -7.33 26.25
CA SER A 535 -11.44 -5.89 26.33
C SER A 535 -12.84 -5.60 25.80
N THR A 536 -13.74 -5.22 26.71
CA THR A 536 -15.09 -4.71 26.46
C THR A 536 -15.09 -3.20 26.61
#